data_AF-A0ABD0N5G3-F1
#
_entry.id   AF-A0ABD0N5G3-F1
#
_cell.length_a   1.000
_cell.length_b   1.000
_cell.length_c   1.000
_cell.angle_alpha   90.00
_cell.angle_beta   90.00
_cell.angle_gamma   90.00
#
_symmetry.space_group_name_H-M   'P 1'
#
loop_
_entity.id
_entity.type
_entity.pdbx_description
1 polymer ?
#
loop_
_entity_poly.entity_id
_entity_poly.type
_entity_poly.pdbx_seq_one_letter_code
_entity_poly.pdbx_strand_id
1 'polypeptide(L)' 'SPTIRDMVVRCIAQMVNSQAGNIRSGWKNIFSVFHLAASDQDESIVELAFQTTGHIV' A
#
# COMPACT_ATOMS: atom_id res chain seq x y z
N SER A 1 3.38 14.23 7.60
CA SER A 1 2.86 15.09 6.52
C SER A 1 1.94 14.26 5.64
N PRO A 2 0.70 14.72 5.36
CA PRO A 2 -0.25 14.01 4.49
C PRO A 2 0.35 13.62 3.13
N THR A 3 1.06 14.56 2.48
CA THR A 3 1.71 14.33 1.18
C THR A 3 2.77 13.24 1.23
N ILE A 4 3.51 13.12 2.34
CA ILE A 4 4.52 12.06 2.50
C ILE A 4 3.84 10.69 2.65
N ARG A 5 2.73 10.62 3.40
CA ARG A 5 1.99 9.36 3.56
C ARG A 5 1.41 8.89 2.24
N ASP A 6 0.77 9.78 1.49
CA ASP A 6 0.26 9.49 0.13
C ASP A 6 1.38 8.98 -0.79
N MET A 7 2.52 9.65 -0.81
CA MET A 7 3.67 9.23 -1.61
C MET A 7 4.19 7.83 -1.26
N VAL A 8 4.28 7.51 0.05
CA VAL A 8 4.72 6.19 0.50
C VAL A 8 3.73 5.10 0.06
N VAL A 9 2.43 5.32 0.24
CA VAL A 9 1.40 4.34 -0.13
C VAL A 9 1.37 4.13 -1.64
N ARG A 10 1.44 5.19 -2.44
CA ARG A 10 1.55 5.09 -3.91
C ARG A 10 2.80 4.34 -4.36
N CYS A 11 3.94 4.59 -3.73
CA CYS A 11 5.19 3.89 -4.05
C CYS A 11 5.08 2.39 -3.80
N ILE A 12 4.56 1.98 -2.64
CA ILE A 12 4.36 0.55 -2.34
C ILE A 12 3.29 -0.06 -3.25
N ALA A 13 2.21 0.65 -3.55
CA ALA A 13 1.18 0.17 -4.47
C ALA A 13 1.75 -0.08 -5.87
N GLN A 14 2.56 0.84 -6.38
CA GLN A 14 3.26 0.64 -7.65
C GLN A 14 4.23 -0.54 -7.61
N MET A 15 4.96 -0.75 -6.51
CA MET A 15 5.85 -1.89 -6.35
C MET A 15 5.09 -3.22 -6.41
N VAL A 16 3.96 -3.32 -5.70
CA VAL A 16 3.09 -4.51 -5.71
C VAL A 16 2.52 -4.73 -7.10
N ASN A 17 1.90 -3.72 -7.71
CA ASN A 17 1.30 -3.86 -9.05
C ASN A 17 2.32 -4.25 -10.12
N SER A 18 3.58 -3.81 -9.97
CA SER A 18 4.63 -4.10 -10.95
C SER A 18 5.27 -5.48 -10.74
N GLN A 19 5.38 -5.93 -9.49
CA GLN A 19 6.30 -7.03 -9.14
C GLN A 19 5.74 -8.01 -8.10
N ALA A 20 4.43 -8.04 -7.82
CA ALA A 20 3.84 -8.91 -6.79
C ALA A 20 4.34 -10.37 -6.85
N GLY A 21 4.35 -10.99 -8.03
CA GLY A 21 4.84 -12.36 -8.22
C GLY A 21 6.34 -12.56 -7.94
N ASN A 22 7.13 -11.48 -7.94
CA ASN A 22 8.58 -11.49 -7.68
C ASN A 22 8.96 -11.07 -6.25
N ILE A 23 8.01 -10.55 -5.45
CA ILE A 23 8.26 -10.19 -4.06
C ILE A 23 8.33 -11.46 -3.22
N ARG A 24 9.55 -11.87 -2.85
CA ARG A 24 9.79 -13.07 -2.02
C ARG A 24 9.88 -12.76 -0.53
N SER A 25 10.17 -11.50 -0.17
CA SER A 25 10.34 -11.04 1.21
C SER A 25 9.77 -9.63 1.38
N GLY A 26 9.58 -9.20 2.64
CA GLY A 26 9.07 -7.86 2.95
C GLY A 26 7.55 -7.72 2.97
N TRP A 27 6.79 -8.78 2.66
CA TRP A 27 5.32 -8.77 2.70
C TRP A 27 4.75 -8.29 4.04
N LYS A 28 5.35 -8.70 5.17
CA LYS A 28 4.93 -8.20 6.49
C LYS A 28 5.00 -6.68 6.59
N ASN A 29 6.04 -6.06 6.02
CA ASN A 29 6.19 -4.61 6.03
C ASN A 29 5.21 -3.94 5.07
N ILE A 30 5.00 -4.52 3.88
CA ILE A 30 4.03 -4.05 2.89
C ILE A 30 2.61 -4.03 3.49
N PHE A 31 2.18 -5.14 4.07
CA PHE A 31 0.87 -5.23 4.73
C PHE A 31 0.78 -4.31 5.95
N SER A 32 1.86 -4.11 6.71
CA SER A 32 1.89 -3.14 7.82
C SER A 32 1.62 -1.72 7.32
N VAL A 33 2.22 -1.32 6.20
CA VAL A 33 1.97 0.01 5.61
C VAL A 33 0.53 0.13 5.14
N PHE A 34 -0.03 -0.86 4.43
CA PHE A 34 -1.43 -0.82 4.02
C PHE A 34 -2.40 -0.84 5.20
N HIS A 35 -2.09 -1.57 6.27
CA HIS A 35 -2.87 -1.57 7.50
C HIS A 35 -2.92 -0.19 8.16
N LEU A 36 -1.77 0.49 8.25
CA LEU A 36 -1.71 1.87 8.75
C LEU A 36 -2.46 2.83 7.83
N ALA A 37 -2.28 2.70 6.51
CA ALA A 37 -2.94 3.53 5.50
C ALA A 37 -4.47 3.38 5.51
N ALA A 38 -4.99 2.19 5.83
CA ALA A 38 -6.41 1.93 5.96
C ALA A 38 -7.07 2.68 7.14
N SER A 39 -6.28 3.24 8.05
CA SER A 39 -6.75 4.09 9.15
C SER A 39 -6.56 5.60 8.91
N ASP A 40 -6.08 6.00 7.72
CA ASP A 40 -5.91 7.41 7.38
C ASP A 40 -7.27 8.12 7.21
N GLN A 41 -7.27 9.45 7.35
CA GLN A 41 -8.47 10.26 7.15
C GLN A 41 -8.66 10.66 5.69
N ASP A 42 -7.61 10.55 4.88
CA ASP A 42 -7.67 10.78 3.44
C ASP A 42 -8.25 9.55 2.73
N GLU A 43 -9.46 9.71 2.21
CA GLU A 43 -10.20 8.66 1.50
C GLU A 43 -9.38 8.06 0.34
N SER A 44 -8.60 8.88 -0.37
CA SER A 44 -7.81 8.41 -1.52
C SER A 44 -6.68 7.46 -1.10
N ILE A 45 -6.09 7.69 0.08
CA ILE A 45 -5.06 6.83 0.65
C ILE A 45 -5.69 5.49 1.09
N VAL A 46 -6.83 5.56 1.78
CA VAL A 46 -7.55 4.38 2.28
C VAL A 46 -7.99 3.51 1.10
N GLU A 47 -8.59 4.11 0.08
CA GLU A 47 -9.07 3.40 -1.10
C GLU A 47 -7.91 2.74 -1.86
N LEU A 48 -6.80 3.45 -2.08
CA LEU A 48 -5.62 2.88 -2.74
C LEU A 48 -5.04 1.69 -1.97
N ALA A 49 -4.94 1.79 -0.64
CA ALA A 49 -4.45 0.69 0.20
C ALA A 49 -5.37 -0.53 0.15
N PHE A 50 -6.68 -0.32 0.16
CA PHE A 50 -7.69 -1.38 0.06
C PHE A 50 -7.63 -2.07 -1.32
N GLN A 51 -7.68 -1.29 -2.41
CA GLN A 51 -7.64 -1.82 -3.78
C GLN A 51 -6.35 -2.60 -4.04
N THR A 52 -5.20 -2.06 -3.62
CA THR A 52 -3.91 -2.75 -3.80
C THR A 52 -3.85 -4.05 -3.00
N THR A 53 -4.39 -4.05 -1.79
CA THR A 53 -4.47 -5.28 -0.98
C THR A 53 -5.32 -6.34 -1.68
N GLY A 54 -6.45 -5.95 -2.28
CA GLY A 54 -7.31 -6.83 -3.09
C GLY A 54 -6.62 -7.43 -4.33
N HIS A 55 -5.55 -6.82 -4.84
CA HIS A 55 -4.75 -7.41 -5.92
C HIS A 55 -3.78 -8.50 -5.43
N ILE A 56 -3.45 -8.54 -4.14
CA ILE A 56 -2.51 -9.52 -3.57
C ILE A 56 -3.22 -10.83 -3.19
N VAL A 57 -4.49 -10.76 -2.77
CA VAL A 57 -5.30 -11.91 -2.27
C VAL A 57 -6.26 -12.48 -3.31
#